data_AF-A0A0B6ZRG9-F1
#
_entry.id   AF-A0A0B6ZRG9-F1
#
_cell.length_a   1.000
_cell.length_b   1.000
_cell.length_c   1.000
_cell.angle_alpha   90.00
_cell.angle_beta   90.00
_cell.angle_gamma   90.00
#
_symmetry.space_group_name_H-M   'P 1'
#
loop_
_entity.id
_entity.type
_entity.pdbx_description
1 polymer ?
#
loop_
_entity_poly.entity_id
_entity_poly.type
_entity_poly.pdbx_seq_one_letter_code
_entity_poly.pdbx_strand_id
1 'polypeptide(L)'
;SPSKFFVQISGIDTQLDALMDSITQLYVSRSPPPSVTSPYTGQACVALYSEDDQWYRARVTDVKGSKCTVMFVDYGNEDNVEIENIRVVTPDIARVPIMAYQCS
;
A
#
# COMPACT_ATOMS: atom_id res chain seq x y z
N SER A 1 8.47 -14.38 -15.38
CA SER A 1 9.49 -15.37 -14.97
C SER A 1 9.15 -15.85 -13.58
N PRO A 2 9.12 -17.16 -13.27
CA PRO A 2 8.74 -17.67 -11.94
C PRO A 2 9.70 -17.29 -10.80
N SER A 3 10.72 -16.48 -11.08
CA SER A 3 11.77 -16.05 -10.15
C SER A 3 11.36 -14.92 -9.18
N LYS A 4 10.14 -14.36 -9.29
CA LYS A 4 9.60 -13.37 -8.34
C LYS A 4 8.08 -13.54 -8.30
N PHE A 5 7.59 -14.21 -7.27
CA PHE A 5 6.16 -14.27 -6.95
C PHE A 5 5.96 -13.99 -5.47
N PHE A 6 4.74 -13.60 -5.12
CA PHE A 6 4.37 -13.29 -3.76
C PHE A 6 3.28 -14.24 -3.31
N VAL A 7 3.40 -14.71 -2.06
CA VAL A 7 2.40 -15.58 -1.43
C VAL A 7 1.86 -14.91 -0.19
N GLN A 8 0.59 -15.16 0.07
CA GLN A 8 -0.06 -14.89 1.34
C GLN A 8 -0.15 -16.21 2.11
N ILE A 9 -0.02 -16.15 3.44
CA ILE A 9 -0.11 -17.34 4.30
C ILE A 9 -1.59 -17.69 4.47
N SER A 10 -1.95 -18.96 4.24
CA SER A 10 -3.32 -19.44 4.44
C SER A 10 -3.81 -19.17 5.87
N GLY A 11 -5.04 -18.66 5.99
CA GLY A 11 -5.67 -18.33 7.28
C GLY A 11 -5.46 -16.89 7.75
N ILE A 12 -4.73 -16.06 7.00
CA ILE A 12 -4.61 -14.61 7.26
C ILE A 12 -5.75 -13.80 6.64
N ASP A 13 -6.63 -14.43 5.86
CA ASP A 13 -7.68 -13.77 5.07
C ASP A 13 -8.54 -12.87 5.95
N THR A 14 -8.96 -13.35 7.12
CA THR A 14 -9.76 -12.55 8.08
C THR A 14 -9.02 -11.33 8.63
N GLN A 15 -7.69 -11.40 8.74
CA GLN A 15 -6.88 -10.26 9.18
C GLN A 15 -6.69 -9.25 8.06
N LEU A 16 -6.51 -9.71 6.81
CA LEU A 16 -6.43 -8.85 5.64
C LEU A 16 -7.75 -8.11 5.43
N ASP A 17 -8.88 -8.82 5.50
CA ASP A 17 -10.22 -8.23 5.37
C ASP A 17 -10.45 -7.13 6.40
N ALA A 18 -10.17 -7.42 7.69
CA ALA A 18 -10.31 -6.43 8.76
C ALA A 18 -9.39 -5.21 8.60
N LEU A 19 -8.18 -5.42 8.05
CA LEU A 19 -7.28 -4.33 7.72
C LEU A 19 -7.83 -3.48 6.57
N MET A 20 -8.33 -4.11 5.51
CA MET A 20 -8.89 -3.42 4.35
C MET A 20 -10.14 -2.61 4.72
N ASP A 21 -10.99 -3.12 5.60
CA ASP A 21 -12.11 -2.38 6.18
C ASP A 21 -11.63 -1.12 6.93
N SER A 22 -10.59 -1.28 7.76
CA SER A 22 -10.00 -0.17 8.53
C SER A 22 -9.40 0.91 7.63
N ILE A 23 -8.70 0.50 6.57
CA ILE A 23 -8.12 1.42 5.58
C ILE A 23 -9.24 2.15 4.84
N THR A 24 -10.26 1.43 4.37
CA THR A 24 -11.40 2.02 3.67
C THR A 24 -12.08 3.07 4.54
N GLN A 25 -12.37 2.74 5.80
CA GLN A 25 -13.02 3.65 6.74
C GLN A 25 -12.20 4.93 6.98
N LEU A 26 -10.87 4.83 7.10
CA LEU A 26 -10.00 5.97 7.42
C LEU A 26 -9.69 6.84 6.20
N TYR A 27 -9.33 6.21 5.07
CA TYR A 27 -8.76 6.89 3.91
C TYR A 27 -9.81 7.39 2.90
N VAL A 28 -11.05 6.90 2.98
CA VAL A 28 -12.22 7.41 2.25
C VAL A 28 -13.07 8.35 3.12
N SER A 29 -12.68 8.58 4.36
CA SER A 29 -13.42 9.45 5.29
C SER A 29 -13.47 10.92 4.84
N ARG A 30 -14.32 11.72 5.50
CA ARG A 30 -14.38 13.18 5.26
C ARG A 30 -13.10 13.93 5.65
N SER A 31 -12.25 13.32 6.50
CA SER A 31 -10.99 13.91 6.95
C SER A 31 -9.91 12.83 6.92
N PRO A 32 -9.47 12.44 5.72
CA PRO A 32 -8.51 11.36 5.56
C PRO A 32 -7.11 11.83 6.00
N PRO A 33 -6.19 10.89 6.28
CA PRO A 33 -4.79 11.23 6.53
C PRO A 33 -4.19 12.07 5.39
N PRO A 34 -3.29 13.01 5.67
CA PRO A 34 -2.77 13.94 4.68
C PRO A 34 -2.00 13.22 3.56
N SER A 35 -1.97 13.83 2.37
CA SER A 35 -1.13 13.37 1.28
C SER A 35 0.36 13.51 1.63
N VAL A 36 1.20 12.67 1.04
CA VAL A 36 2.65 12.81 1.12
C VAL A 36 3.09 13.95 0.21
N THR A 37 3.92 14.87 0.69
CA THR A 37 4.38 16.04 -0.09
C THR A 37 5.77 15.87 -0.69
N SER A 38 6.62 15.03 -0.10
CA SER A 38 7.99 14.77 -0.57
C SER A 38 8.32 13.31 -0.33
N PRO A 39 7.86 12.42 -1.23
CA PRO A 39 8.09 10.99 -1.09
C PRO A 39 9.56 10.64 -1.28
N TYR A 40 9.98 9.55 -0.65
CA TYR A 40 11.32 8.98 -0.83
C TYR A 40 11.25 7.46 -0.96
N THR A 41 12.21 6.88 -1.68
CA THR A 41 12.31 5.42 -1.83
C THR A 41 12.45 4.75 -0.47
N GLY A 42 11.63 3.73 -0.23
CA GLY A 42 11.55 3.00 1.03
C GLY A 42 10.49 3.54 1.99
N GLN A 43 9.88 4.70 1.72
CA GLN A 43 8.83 5.25 2.57
C GLN A 43 7.58 4.36 2.59
N ALA A 44 7.10 4.05 3.79
CA ALA A 44 5.79 3.41 3.99
C ALA A 44 4.66 4.42 3.78
N CYS A 45 3.62 4.01 3.07
CA CYS A 45 2.49 4.86 2.73
C CYS A 45 1.20 4.02 2.54
N VAL A 46 0.11 4.72 2.25
CA VAL A 46 -1.11 4.13 1.70
C VAL A 46 -1.35 4.77 0.34
N ALA A 47 -1.53 3.95 -0.70
CA ALA A 47 -1.65 4.39 -2.09
C ALA A 47 -2.97 3.93 -2.69
N LEU A 48 -3.55 4.75 -3.56
CA LEU A 48 -4.73 4.42 -4.34
C LEU A 48 -4.30 3.55 -5.53
N TYR A 49 -4.83 2.33 -5.63
CA TYR A 49 -4.53 1.44 -6.74
C TYR A 49 -5.35 1.82 -7.97
N SER A 50 -4.66 1.95 -9.11
CA SER A 50 -5.27 2.48 -10.33
C SER A 50 -6.26 1.54 -11.03
N GLU A 51 -6.27 0.25 -10.72
CA GLU A 51 -7.16 -0.72 -11.37
C GLU A 51 -8.54 -0.84 -10.70
N ASP A 52 -8.66 -0.53 -9.41
CA ASP A 52 -9.92 -0.67 -8.65
C ASP A 52 -10.30 0.54 -7.79
N ASP A 53 -9.51 1.61 -7.83
CA ASP A 53 -9.72 2.84 -7.06
C ASP A 53 -9.85 2.61 -5.54
N GLN A 54 -9.17 1.59 -5.00
CA GLN A 54 -9.10 1.31 -3.56
C GLN A 54 -7.74 1.67 -2.95
N TRP A 55 -7.75 1.95 -1.64
CA TRP A 55 -6.54 2.33 -0.90
C TRP A 55 -5.88 1.10 -0.28
N TYR A 56 -4.57 0.96 -0.46
CA TYR A 56 -3.79 -0.18 0.03
C TYR A 56 -2.51 0.26 0.72
N ARG A 57 -2.00 -0.55 1.65
CA ARG A 57 -0.68 -0.32 2.21
C ARG A 57 0.39 -0.55 1.17
N ALA A 58 1.31 0.38 1.11
CA ALA A 58 2.33 0.40 0.09
C ALA A 58 3.68 0.87 0.64
N ARG A 59 4.71 0.59 -0.15
CA ARG A 59 6.04 1.16 0.03
C ARG A 59 6.48 1.78 -1.28
N VAL A 60 6.97 3.02 -1.23
CA VAL A 60 7.56 3.69 -2.39
C VAL A 60 8.83 2.94 -2.80
N THR A 61 8.91 2.51 -4.05
CA THR A 61 10.08 1.81 -4.61
C THR A 61 10.91 2.70 -5.53
N ASP A 62 10.29 3.72 -6.14
CA ASP A 62 10.98 4.71 -6.98
C ASP A 62 10.21 6.04 -6.99
N VAL A 63 10.92 7.16 -7.19
CA VAL A 63 10.34 8.51 -7.25
C VAL A 63 10.86 9.22 -8.50
N LYS A 64 9.94 9.66 -9.37
CA LYS A 64 10.23 10.33 -10.64
C LYS A 64 9.32 11.54 -10.83
N GLY A 65 9.79 12.72 -10.42
CA GLY A 65 9.02 13.96 -10.53
C GLY A 65 7.75 13.90 -9.67
N SER A 66 6.58 14.00 -10.30
CA SER A 66 5.26 13.91 -9.63
C SER A 66 4.74 12.48 -9.49
N LYS A 67 5.45 11.48 -10.02
CA LYS A 67 5.05 10.08 -10.00
C LYS A 67 5.93 9.25 -9.08
N CYS A 68 5.34 8.26 -8.44
CA CYS A 68 6.06 7.25 -7.68
C CYS A 68 5.68 5.86 -8.17
N THR A 69 6.66 4.96 -8.20
CA THR A 69 6.37 3.53 -8.22
C THR A 69 6.19 3.07 -6.78
N VAL A 70 5.12 2.33 -6.53
CA VAL A 70 4.81 1.77 -5.22
C VAL A 70 4.64 0.25 -5.32
N MET A 71 5.01 -0.47 -4.26
CA MET A 71 4.73 -1.89 -4.09
C MET A 71 3.67 -2.05 -3.01
N PHE A 72 2.58 -2.74 -3.32
CA PHE A 72 1.55 -3.08 -2.34
C PHE A 72 2.03 -4.22 -1.45
N VAL A 73 2.31 -3.93 -0.20
CA VAL A 73 3.07 -4.84 0.68
C VAL A 73 2.27 -6.06 1.14
N ASP A 74 0.96 -6.05 0.94
CA ASP A 74 0.05 -7.14 1.30
C ASP A 74 -0.29 -8.06 0.12
N TYR A 75 0.07 -7.68 -1.11
CA TYR A 75 -0.24 -8.42 -2.35
C TYR A 75 1.00 -8.69 -3.21
N GLY A 76 1.97 -7.78 -3.21
CA GLY A 76 3.26 -7.90 -3.90
C GLY A 76 3.30 -7.35 -5.32
N ASN A 77 2.18 -6.91 -5.88
CA ASN A 77 2.14 -6.16 -7.14
C ASN A 77 2.63 -4.71 -6.96
N GLU A 78 2.97 -4.08 -8.08
CA GLU A 78 3.47 -2.71 -8.14
C GLU A 78 2.55 -1.85 -9.03
N ASP A 79 2.50 -0.54 -8.76
CA ASP A 79 1.77 0.43 -9.58
C ASP A 79 2.54 1.76 -9.65
N ASN A 80 2.27 2.56 -10.69
CA ASN A 80 2.78 3.91 -10.85
C ASN A 80 1.68 4.92 -10.58
N VAL A 81 1.78 5.61 -9.45
CA VAL A 81 0.75 6.53 -8.96
C VAL A 81 1.27 7.96 -8.91
N GLU A 82 0.38 8.94 -9.07
CA GLU A 82 0.69 10.33 -8.79
C GLU A 82 0.86 10.54 -7.28
N ILE A 83 1.70 11.50 -6.87
CA ILE A 83 1.95 11.81 -5.44
C ILE A 83 0.66 12.15 -4.68
N GLU A 84 -0.33 12.76 -5.35
CA GLU A 84 -1.63 13.08 -4.76
C GLU A 84 -2.42 11.84 -4.33
N ASN A 85 -2.17 10.70 -4.98
CA ASN A 85 -2.75 9.40 -4.69
C ASN A 85 -1.93 8.60 -3.66
N ILE A 86 -1.05 9.29 -2.91
CA ILE A 86 -0.28 8.72 -1.81
C ILE A 86 -0.58 9.51 -0.54
N ARG A 87 -0.96 8.79 0.52
CA ARG A 87 -1.22 9.34 1.86
C ARG A 87 -0.28 8.75 2.88
N VAL A 88 -0.06 9.50 3.97
CA VAL A 88 0.73 8.99 5.09
C VAL A 88 0.04 7.78 5.71
N VAL A 89 0.83 6.76 6.04
CA VAL A 89 0.35 5.62 6.81
C VAL A 89 0.19 6.04 8.27
N THR A 90 -0.97 5.76 8.88
CA THR A 90 -1.15 6.00 10.32
C THR A 90 -0.41 4.94 11.14
N PRO A 91 -0.02 5.23 12.39
CA PRO A 91 0.63 4.24 13.26
C PRO A 91 -0.18 2.95 13.42
N ASP A 92 -1.50 3.06 13.42
CA ASP A 92 -2.41 1.93 13.58
C ASP A 92 -2.44 0.98 12.39
N ILE A 93 -2.29 1.52 11.18
CA ILE A 93 -2.20 0.75 9.95
C ILE A 93 -0.76 0.22 9.74
N ALA A 94 0.25 0.96 10.19
CA ALA A 94 1.65 0.58 10.08
C ALA A 94 2.06 -0.58 10.99
N ARG A 95 1.40 -0.77 12.15
CA ARG A 95 1.72 -1.86 13.10
C ARG A 95 1.31 -3.25 12.65
N VAL A 96 0.42 -3.36 11.66
CA VAL A 96 -0.01 -4.67 11.15
C VAL A 96 1.15 -5.29 10.35
N PRO A 97 1.49 -6.57 10.53
CA PRO A 97 2.53 -7.22 9.70
C PRO A 97 2.18 -7.17 8.21
N ILE A 98 3.18 -7.11 7.33
CA ILE A 98 2.96 -7.25 5.89
C ILE A 98 2.51 -8.68 5.57
N MET A 99 1.62 -8.83 4.59
CA MET A 99 0.96 -10.12 4.33
C MET A 99 1.47 -10.84 3.06
N ALA A 100 2.21 -10.15 2.18
CA ALA A 100 2.83 -10.76 1.01
C ALA A 100 4.33 -11.01 1.22
N TYR A 101 4.73 -12.27 1.03
CA TYR A 101 6.13 -12.69 1.13
C TYR A 101 6.68 -13.04 -0.25
N GLN A 102 7.78 -12.40 -0.62
CA GLN A 102 8.47 -12.69 -1.88
C GLN A 102 9.12 -14.08 -1.80
N CYS A 103 8.86 -14.92 -2.80
CA CYS A 103 9.48 -16.22 -3.00
C CYS A 103 10.29 -16.24 -4.30
N SER A 104 11.31 -17.11 -4.35
CA SER A 104 12.24 -17.29 -5.47
C SER A 104 12.67 -18.74 -5.62
#